data_AF-A0A9D2AU43-F1
#
_entry.id   AF-A0A9D2AU43-F1
#
_cell.length_a   1.000
_cell.length_b   1.000
_cell.length_c   1.000
_cell.angle_alpha   90.00
_cell.angle_beta   90.00
_cell.angle_gamma   90.00
#
_symmetry.space_group_name_H-M   'P 1'
#
loop_
_entity.id
_entity.type
_entity.pdbx_description
1 polymer ?
#
loop_
_entity_poly.entity_id
_entity_poly.type
_entity_poly.pdbx_seq_one_letter_code
_entity_poly.pdbx_strand_id
1 'polypeptide(L)' 'MAIPDSKKIYPREGDDTIVYLKNVITNPNIEVGDFTFYNDFVNDPRDFEKNNVLYHYPINHDKLKIGKFCSIAYGT' A
#
# COMPACT_ATOMS: atom_id res chain seq x y z
N MET A 1 20.12 5.08 -15.77
CA MET A 1 18.97 4.34 -15.22
C MET A 1 17.86 5.34 -15.00
N ALA A 2 16.65 5.09 -15.51
CA ALA A 2 15.50 5.91 -15.17
C ALA A 2 15.00 5.51 -13.78
N ILE A 3 14.84 6.48 -12.88
CA ILE A 3 14.24 6.24 -11.57
C ILE A 3 12.73 6.04 -11.79
N PRO A 4 12.10 4.97 -11.26
CA PRO A 4 10.67 4.79 -11.36
C PRO A 4 9.91 5.97 -10.72
N ASP A 5 8.84 6.43 -11.36
CA ASP A 5 7.99 7.48 -10.79
C ASP A 5 7.22 6.93 -9.58
N SER A 6 7.63 7.39 -8.39
CA SER A 6 7.06 6.95 -7.12
C SER A 6 5.65 7.48 -6.87
N LYS A 7 5.09 8.34 -7.74
CA LYS A 7 3.72 8.88 -7.62
C LYS A 7 2.67 8.05 -8.34
N LYS A 8 3.07 7.08 -9.18
CA LYS A 8 2.12 6.20 -9.86
C LYS A 8 1.40 5.30 -8.85
N ILE A 9 0.13 4.98 -9.08
CA ILE A 9 -0.52 3.91 -8.32
C ILE A 9 0.06 2.56 -8.78
N TYR A 10 0.03 2.32 -10.09
CA TYR A 10 0.50 1.09 -10.69
C TYR A 10 1.96 1.24 -11.14
N PRO A 11 2.91 0.45 -10.61
CA PRO A 11 4.32 0.55 -10.97
C PRO A 11 4.62 0.03 -12.37
N ARG A 12 3.77 -0.86 -12.90
CA ARG A 12 3.88 -1.49 -14.21
C ARG A 12 2.62 -1.20 -15.01
N GLU A 13 2.78 -0.85 -16.28
CA GLU A 13 1.65 -0.60 -17.18
C GLU A 13 0.96 -1.92 -17.53
N GLY A 14 -0.37 -1.93 -17.46
CA GLY A 14 -1.18 -3.12 -17.75
C GLY A 14 -1.25 -4.17 -16.63
N ASP A 15 -0.63 -3.92 -15.47
CA ASP A 15 -0.71 -4.80 -14.29
C ASP A 15 -1.46 -4.09 -13.16
N ASP A 16 -2.70 -4.50 -12.96
CA ASP A 16 -3.61 -3.98 -11.94
C ASP A 16 -3.55 -4.75 -10.61
N THR A 17 -2.74 -5.81 -10.54
CA THR A 17 -2.60 -6.66 -9.35
C THR A 17 -1.57 -6.14 -8.34
N ILE A 18 -0.82 -5.10 -8.68
CA ILE A 18 0.21 -4.53 -7.81
C ILE A 18 0.12 -3.01 -7.77
N VAL A 19 0.27 -2.44 -6.57
CA VAL A 19 0.28 -0.99 -6.37
C VAL A 19 1.48 -0.55 -5.56
N TYR A 20 1.95 0.68 -5.79
CA TYR A 20 2.71 1.41 -4.79
C TYR A 20 1.78 1.75 -3.64
N LEU A 21 1.93 1.05 -2.52
CA LEU A 21 0.99 1.07 -1.41
C LEU A 21 0.78 2.50 -0.87
N LYS A 22 1.86 3.28 -0.76
CA LYS A 22 1.79 4.68 -0.32
C LYS A 22 0.74 5.52 -1.07
N ASN A 23 0.53 5.26 -2.35
CA ASN A 23 -0.31 6.09 -3.21
C ASN A 23 -1.79 5.70 -3.16
N VAL A 24 -2.14 4.64 -2.43
CA VAL A 24 -3.53 4.20 -2.21
C VAL A 24 -3.97 4.35 -0.75
N ILE A 25 -3.06 4.74 0.15
CA ILE A 25 -3.36 5.05 1.55
C ILE A 25 -3.98 6.45 1.67
N THR A 26 -5.10 6.52 2.38
CA THR A 26 -5.85 7.76 2.67
C THR A 26 -5.97 8.04 4.17
N ASN A 27 -5.84 7.03 5.01
CA ASN A 27 -5.94 7.15 6.46
C ASN A 27 -4.69 7.86 7.03
N PRO A 28 -4.83 9.01 7.72
CA PRO A 28 -3.70 9.79 8.23
C PRO A 28 -2.91 9.09 9.35
N ASN A 29 -3.46 8.03 9.95
CA ASN A 29 -2.76 7.21 10.95
C ASN A 29 -1.94 6.06 10.34
N ILE A 30 -1.91 5.95 9.01
CA ILE A 30 -1.10 4.98 8.26
C ILE A 30 -0.02 5.74 7.49
N GLU A 31 1.24 5.42 7.76
CA GLU A 31 2.39 6.03 7.11
C GLU A 31 3.14 4.94 6.32
N VAL A 32 3.28 5.12 5.00
CA VAL A 32 3.96 4.16 4.12
C VAL A 32 5.10 4.83 3.37
N GLY A 33 6.26 4.18 3.36
CA GLY A 33 7.45 4.62 2.64
C GLY A 33 7.33 4.51 1.11
N ASP A 34 8.14 5.30 0.41
CA ASP A 34 8.24 5.23 -1.05
C ASP A 34 8.68 3.82 -1.51
N PHE A 35 8.22 3.45 -2.71
CA PHE A 35 8.57 2.18 -3.36
C PHE A 35 8.19 0.91 -2.58
N THR A 36 7.27 1.03 -1.63
CA THR A 36 6.65 -0.13 -0.98
C THR A 36 5.46 -0.60 -1.80
N PHE A 37 5.42 -1.92 -2.07
CA PHE A 37 4.39 -2.53 -2.90
C PHE A 37 3.44 -3.39 -2.09
N TYR A 38 2.18 -3.39 -2.50
CA TYR A 38 1.21 -4.44 -2.14
C TYR A 38 0.75 -5.14 -3.41
N ASN A 39 0.75 -6.46 -3.40
CA ASN A 39 0.26 -7.29 -4.49
C ASN A 39 -0.94 -8.11 -4.02
N ASP A 40 -2.05 -8.01 -4.75
CA ASP A 40 -3.26 -8.79 -4.55
C ASP A 40 -3.82 -9.19 -5.92
N PHE A 41 -3.98 -10.49 -6.14
CA PHE A 41 -4.52 -11.05 -7.37
C PHE A 41 -5.96 -11.58 -7.19
N VAL A 42 -6.53 -11.43 -5.98
CA VAL A 42 -7.88 -11.89 -5.63
C VAL A 42 -8.82 -10.70 -5.44
N ASN A 43 -8.38 -9.65 -4.75
CA ASN A 43 -9.12 -8.40 -4.56
C ASN A 43 -8.41 -7.23 -5.24
N ASP A 44 -9.05 -6.05 -5.25
CA ASP A 44 -8.39 -4.82 -5.69
C ASP A 44 -7.27 -4.44 -4.70
N PRO A 45 -5.99 -4.39 -5.12
CA PRO A 45 -4.88 -4.04 -4.23
C PRO A 45 -4.96 -2.60 -3.70
N ARG A 46 -5.81 -1.73 -4.27
CA ARG A 46 -6.07 -0.38 -3.74
C ARG A 46 -6.86 -0.43 -2.43
N ASP A 47 -7.57 -1.52 -2.15
CA ASP A 47 -8.40 -1.69 -0.95
C ASP A 47 -7.62 -2.19 0.28
N PHE A 48 -6.28 -2.07 0.30
CA PHE A 48 -5.44 -2.53 1.41
C PHE A 48 -5.90 -2.02 2.78
N GLU A 49 -6.31 -0.75 2.88
CA GLU A 49 -6.82 -0.17 4.14
C GLU A 49 -8.05 -0.92 4.66
N LYS A 50 -8.93 -1.34 3.75
CA LYS A 50 -10.19 -2.00 4.08
C LYS A 50 -9.97 -3.48 4.38
N ASN A 51 -9.13 -4.15 3.59
CA ASN A 51 -9.02 -5.60 3.60
C ASN A 51 -7.93 -6.12 4.55
N ASN A 52 -6.86 -5.34 4.79
CA ASN A 52 -5.68 -5.80 5.51
C ASN A 52 -5.42 -5.01 6.80
N VAL A 53 -5.94 -3.78 6.94
CA VAL A 53 -5.79 -2.97 8.15
C VAL A 53 -7.01 -3.12 9.05
N LEU A 54 -7.05 -4.22 9.79
CA LEU A 54 -8.18 -4.59 10.64
C LEU A 54 -8.04 -4.01 12.05
N TYR A 55 -9.18 -3.63 12.64
CA TYR A 55 -9.28 -3.16 14.03
C TYR A 55 -8.47 -1.90 14.37
N HIS A 56 -8.12 -1.09 13.35
CA HIS A 56 -7.41 0.18 13.54
C HIS A 56 -8.37 1.31 13.94
N TYR A 57 -8.77 1.31 15.22
CA TYR A 57 -9.77 2.24 15.73
C TYR A 57 -9.19 3.62 16.06
N PRO A 58 -9.81 4.73 15.60
CA PRO A 58 -9.30 6.09 15.86
C PRO A 58 -9.12 6.44 17.34
N ILE A 59 -9.92 5.82 18.24
CA ILE A 59 -9.86 6.05 19.69
C ILE A 59 -8.54 5.59 20.33
N ASN A 60 -7.84 4.65 19.70
CA ASN A 60 -6.59 4.11 20.21
C ASN A 60 -5.40 5.03 19.91
N HIS A 61 -5.56 5.94 18.93
CA HIS A 61 -4.51 6.84 18.46
C HIS A 61 -3.21 6.12 18.03
N ASP A 62 -3.31 4.84 17.70
CA ASP A 62 -2.23 4.02 17.21
C ASP A 62 -1.91 4.33 15.75
N LYS A 63 -0.68 4.04 15.34
CA LYS A 63 -0.19 4.29 13.99
C LYS A 63 0.39 3.03 13.38
N LEU A 64 0.03 2.76 12.13
CA LEU A 64 0.69 1.76 11.29
C LEU A 64 1.78 2.45 10.49
N LYS A 65 3.04 2.00 10.65
CA LYS A 65 4.18 2.53 9.90
C LYS A 65 4.87 1.42 9.11
N ILE A 66 4.92 1.57 7.79
CA ILE A 66 5.61 0.66 6.88
C ILE A 66 6.78 1.42 6.24
N GLY A 67 7.96 0.80 6.25
CA GLY A 67 9.19 1.38 5.69
C GLY A 67 9.15 1.56 4.17
N LYS A 68 10.30 1.97 3.61
CA LYS A 68 10.51 2.06 2.15
C LYS A 68 10.94 0.70 1.59
N PHE A 69 10.69 0.46 0.30
CA PHE A 69 11.15 -0.72 -0.43
C PHE A 69 10.68 -2.06 0.19
N CYS A 70 9.52 -2.07 0.84
CA CYS A 70 8.91 -3.31 1.32
C CYS A 70 8.09 -3.98 0.21
N SER A 71 8.01 -5.31 0.26
CA SER A 71 7.15 -6.11 -0.62
C SER A 71 6.13 -6.84 0.25
N ILE A 72 4.87 -6.45 0.14
CA ILE A 72 3.77 -7.05 0.89
C ILE A 72 2.96 -7.91 -0.07
N ALA A 73 2.88 -9.20 0.24
CA ALA A 73 2.19 -10.17 -0.58
C ALA A 73 0.73 -10.32 -0.15
N TYR A 74 -0.10 -10.79 -1.08
CA TYR A 74 -1.48 -11.20 -0.82
C TYR A 74 -1.57 -12.13 0.40
N GLY A 75 -2.58 -11.90 1.24
CA GLY A 75 -2.84 -12.69 2.44
C GLY A 75 -2.06 -12.26 3.69
N THR A 76 -1.33 -11.15 3.62
CA THR A 76 -0.82 -10.44 4.81
C THR A 76 -1.96 -9.75 5.54
#